data_AF-A0A1S8C6Z2-F1
#
_entry.id   AF-A0A1S8C6Z2-F1
#
_cell.length_a   1.000
_cell.length_b   1.000
_cell.length_c   1.000
_cell.angle_alpha   90.00
_cell.angle_beta   90.00
_cell.angle_gamma   90.00
#
_symmetry.space_group_name_H-M   'P 1'
#
loop_
_entity.id
_entity.type
_entity.pdbx_description
1 polymer ?
#
loop_
_entity_poly.entity_id
_entity_poly.type
_entity_poly.pdbx_seq_one_letter_code
_entity_poly.pdbx_strand_id
1 'polypeptide(L)'
;MTGDDLRAAGAAVQELFARVPDGAAPVPTLGTDVVGVAAHVTSCLTWYAADLVAGTDEATAFDLVRRPDAGLVDVRVQLRAATEVLSRVVDAAGPDERGFHDWGLADASGFAGMGCAELLLHVGDVALDRDLDWTPPSR
;
A
#
# COMPACT_ATOMS: atom_id res chain seq x y z
N MET A 1 -1.39 0.57 -15.74
CA MET A 1 -1.55 -0.05 -14.41
C MET A 1 -3.03 -0.33 -14.21
N THR A 2 -3.35 -1.45 -13.61
CA THR A 2 -4.69 -2.02 -13.42
C THR A 2 -4.79 -2.63 -12.01
N GLY A 3 -5.97 -3.09 -11.61
CA GLY A 3 -6.11 -3.84 -10.36
C GLY A 3 -5.27 -5.12 -10.35
N ASP A 4 -4.99 -5.74 -11.49
CA ASP A 4 -4.14 -6.94 -11.56
C ASP A 4 -2.68 -6.64 -11.18
N ASP A 5 -2.16 -5.48 -11.58
CA ASP A 5 -0.79 -5.07 -11.21
C ASP A 5 -0.70 -4.85 -9.67
N LEU A 6 -1.74 -4.26 -9.06
CA LEU A 6 -1.83 -4.10 -7.60
C LEU A 6 -1.90 -5.45 -6.88
N ARG A 7 -2.69 -6.40 -7.39
CA ARG A 7 -2.78 -7.76 -6.82
C ARG A 7 -1.45 -8.50 -6.90
N ALA A 8 -0.73 -8.36 -8.02
CA ALA A 8 0.60 -8.95 -8.20
C ALA A 8 1.61 -8.36 -7.20
N ALA A 9 1.68 -7.03 -7.10
CA ALA A 9 2.53 -6.34 -6.13
C ALA A 9 2.17 -6.73 -4.68
N GLY A 10 0.88 -6.76 -4.35
CA GLY A 10 0.40 -7.17 -3.04
C GLY A 10 0.77 -8.61 -2.67
N ALA A 11 0.70 -9.54 -3.62
CA ALA A 11 1.13 -10.92 -3.41
C ALA A 11 2.62 -11.01 -3.07
N ALA A 12 3.48 -10.33 -3.84
CA ALA A 12 4.92 -10.30 -3.60
C ALA A 12 5.28 -9.68 -2.23
N VAL A 13 4.57 -8.62 -1.83
CA VAL A 13 4.73 -8.00 -0.51
C VAL A 13 4.32 -8.95 0.61
N GLN A 14 3.21 -9.69 0.44
CA GLN A 14 2.77 -10.67 1.44
C GLN A 14 3.75 -11.82 1.61
N GLU A 15 4.39 -12.26 0.54
CA GLU A 15 5.45 -13.26 0.55
C GLU A 15 6.70 -12.74 1.28
N LEU A 16 7.11 -11.50 1.03
CA LEU A 16 8.24 -10.89 1.75
C LEU A 16 7.95 -10.78 3.25
N PHE A 17 6.81 -10.21 3.63
CA PHE A 17 6.48 -10.07 5.04
C PHE A 17 6.28 -11.40 5.77
N ALA A 18 5.96 -12.49 5.06
CA ALA A 18 5.95 -13.83 5.64
C ALA A 18 7.35 -14.31 6.07
N ARG A 19 8.42 -13.77 5.48
CA ARG A 19 9.82 -14.09 5.79
C ARG A 19 10.40 -13.23 6.90
N VAL A 20 9.72 -12.16 7.32
CA VAL A 20 10.18 -11.28 8.40
C VAL A 20 9.94 -11.96 9.76
N PRO A 21 11.01 -12.28 10.53
CA PRO A 21 10.86 -13.00 11.81
C PRO A 21 10.37 -12.11 12.95
N ASP A 22 10.69 -10.81 12.91
CA ASP A 22 10.33 -9.83 13.92
C ASP A 22 9.74 -8.57 13.28
N GLY A 23 8.45 -8.34 13.51
CA GLY A 23 7.75 -7.15 13.03
C GLY A 23 8.22 -5.86 13.71
N ALA A 24 8.75 -5.95 14.93
CA ALA A 24 9.25 -4.79 15.68
C ALA A 24 10.69 -4.41 15.29
N ALA A 25 11.31 -5.15 14.36
CA ALA A 25 12.65 -4.82 13.88
C ALA A 25 12.68 -3.41 13.23
N PRO A 26 13.64 -2.55 13.59
CA PRO A 26 13.67 -1.15 13.16
C PRO A 26 14.07 -1.03 11.70
N VAL A 27 13.35 -0.34 10.84
CA VAL A 27 13.65 -0.01 9.43
C VAL A 27 14.22 1.41 9.38
N PRO A 28 15.54 1.64 9.54
CA PRO A 28 16.09 2.98 9.70
C PRO A 28 15.91 3.85 8.46
N THR A 29 15.84 3.25 7.28
CA THR A 29 15.60 3.96 6.02
C THR A 29 14.29 4.76 6.04
N LEU A 30 13.28 4.25 6.75
CA LEU A 30 11.96 4.88 6.90
C LEU A 30 11.71 5.41 8.31
N GLY A 31 12.70 5.34 9.22
CA GLY A 31 12.60 5.86 10.58
C GLY A 31 11.52 5.21 11.46
N THR A 32 11.11 3.97 11.14
CA THR A 32 10.03 3.24 11.83
C THR A 32 10.38 1.75 12.02
N ASP A 33 9.44 0.90 12.43
CA ASP A 33 9.61 -0.57 12.46
C ASP A 33 8.88 -1.25 11.29
N VAL A 34 9.08 -2.56 11.08
CA VAL A 34 8.43 -3.28 9.97
C VAL A 34 6.90 -3.20 10.05
N VAL A 35 6.32 -3.29 11.25
CA VAL A 35 4.86 -3.13 11.43
C VAL A 35 4.42 -1.72 11.01
N GLY A 36 5.23 -0.70 11.30
CA GLY A 36 5.01 0.69 10.93
C GLY A 36 5.01 0.89 9.43
N VAL A 37 5.98 0.29 8.72
CA VAL A 37 6.00 0.30 7.24
C VAL A 37 4.74 -0.37 6.68
N ALA A 38 4.39 -1.56 7.16
CA ALA A 38 3.19 -2.26 6.70
C ALA A 38 1.91 -1.44 6.97
N ALA A 39 1.84 -0.73 8.10
CA ALA A 39 0.70 0.10 8.45
C ALA A 39 0.61 1.35 7.58
N HIS A 40 1.75 2.02 7.31
CA HIS A 40 1.85 3.15 6.39
C HIS A 40 1.31 2.79 5.00
N VAL A 41 1.84 1.72 4.40
CA VAL A 41 1.39 1.26 3.07
C VAL A 41 -0.11 0.93 3.10
N THR A 42 -0.58 0.25 4.16
CA THR A 42 -2.01 -0.05 4.33
C THR A 42 -2.88 1.21 4.35
N SER A 43 -2.45 2.27 5.05
CA SER A 43 -3.17 3.55 5.07
C SER A 43 -3.15 4.24 3.71
N CYS A 44 -2.01 4.28 3.00
CA CYS A 44 -1.93 4.85 1.66
C CYS A 44 -2.92 4.18 0.71
N LEU A 45 -2.94 2.84 0.65
CA LEU A 45 -3.86 2.12 -0.25
C LEU A 45 -5.34 2.35 0.11
N THR A 46 -5.64 2.50 1.40
CA THR A 46 -7.01 2.79 1.86
C THR A 46 -7.42 4.21 1.45
N TRP A 47 -6.53 5.19 1.61
CA TRP A 47 -6.78 6.57 1.19
C TRP A 47 -6.93 6.69 -0.32
N TYR A 48 -6.03 6.07 -1.10
CA TYR A 48 -6.11 6.06 -2.56
C TYR A 48 -7.43 5.50 -3.09
N ALA A 49 -7.98 4.48 -2.42
CA ALA A 49 -9.28 3.94 -2.78
C ALA A 49 -10.42 4.95 -2.48
N ALA A 50 -10.34 5.63 -1.32
CA ALA A 50 -11.31 6.64 -0.93
C ALA A 50 -11.24 7.87 -1.85
N ASP A 51 -10.04 8.37 -2.14
CA ASP A 51 -9.79 9.54 -2.97
C ASP A 51 -10.26 9.34 -4.41
N LEU A 52 -10.02 8.16 -5.00
CA LEU A 52 -10.52 7.84 -6.33
C LEU A 52 -12.06 7.81 -6.38
N VAL A 53 -12.71 7.29 -5.33
CA VAL A 53 -14.18 7.27 -5.22
C VAL A 53 -14.77 8.64 -4.92
N ALA A 54 -14.09 9.46 -4.11
CA ALA A 54 -14.50 10.82 -3.76
C ALA A 54 -14.42 11.77 -4.96
N GLY A 55 -13.64 11.42 -5.98
CA GLY A 55 -13.49 12.21 -7.18
C GLY A 55 -12.55 13.39 -6.93
N THR A 56 -12.93 14.59 -7.35
CA THR A 56 -12.09 15.79 -7.19
C THR A 56 -12.11 16.38 -5.78
N ASP A 57 -12.96 15.87 -4.90
CA ASP A 57 -13.07 16.32 -3.52
C ASP A 57 -12.00 15.64 -2.66
N GLU A 58 -11.42 16.40 -1.72
CA GLU A 58 -10.44 15.88 -0.77
C GLU A 58 -11.14 15.06 0.34
N ALA A 59 -10.71 13.81 0.55
CA ALA A 59 -11.35 12.88 1.48
C ALA A 59 -10.66 12.79 2.87
N THR A 60 -9.99 13.84 3.34
CA THR A 60 -9.06 13.80 4.51
C THR A 60 -9.71 14.10 5.88
N ALA A 61 -11.01 13.88 6.04
CA ALA A 61 -11.75 14.31 7.22
C ALA A 61 -11.50 13.47 8.50
N PHE A 62 -10.69 12.41 8.44
CA PHE A 62 -10.32 11.57 9.58
C PHE A 62 -8.94 10.94 9.37
N ASP A 63 -8.33 10.42 10.44
CA ASP A 63 -7.06 9.69 10.37
C ASP A 63 -7.28 8.16 10.40
N LEU A 64 -6.50 7.44 9.61
CA LEU A 64 -6.38 5.97 9.68
C LEU A 64 -5.18 5.61 10.55
N VAL A 65 -5.45 5.13 11.77
CA VAL A 65 -4.40 4.84 12.76
C VAL A 65 -4.37 3.35 13.10
N ARG A 66 -3.17 2.75 13.08
CA ARG A 66 -2.93 1.37 13.53
C ARG A 66 -3.32 1.24 15.02
N ARG A 67 -4.02 0.16 15.37
CA ARG A 67 -4.26 -0.16 16.80
C ARG A 67 -2.92 -0.36 17.53
N PRO A 68 -2.77 0.11 18.79
CA PRO A 68 -1.50 0.04 19.51
C PRO A 68 -0.94 -1.38 19.70
N ASP A 69 -1.82 -2.38 19.78
CA ASP A 69 -1.51 -3.79 20.02
C ASP A 69 -1.41 -4.64 18.73
N ALA A 70 -1.68 -4.05 17.55
CA ALA A 70 -1.65 -4.79 16.29
C ALA A 70 -0.20 -5.06 15.85
N GLY A 71 0.12 -6.35 15.71
CA GLY A 71 1.41 -6.80 15.19
C GLY A 71 1.42 -6.97 13.68
N LEU A 72 2.56 -7.41 13.13
CA LEU A 72 2.72 -7.60 11.68
C LEU A 72 1.67 -8.55 11.08
N VAL A 73 1.30 -9.61 11.80
CA VAL A 73 0.28 -10.57 11.35
C VAL A 73 -1.09 -9.89 11.16
N ASP A 74 -1.50 -9.05 12.10
CA ASP A 74 -2.78 -8.33 12.02
C ASP A 74 -2.77 -7.32 10.88
N VAL A 75 -1.68 -6.53 10.77
CA VAL A 75 -1.55 -5.51 9.73
C VAL A 75 -1.49 -6.14 8.34
N ARG A 76 -0.85 -7.30 8.17
CA ARG A 76 -0.84 -8.02 6.88
C ARG A 76 -2.23 -8.43 6.41
N VAL A 77 -3.15 -8.77 7.33
CA VAL A 77 -4.54 -9.08 6.96
C VAL A 77 -5.22 -7.82 6.39
N GLN A 78 -5.06 -6.68 7.07
CA GLN A 78 -5.61 -5.41 6.61
C GLN A 78 -4.96 -4.95 5.29
N LEU A 79 -3.65 -5.08 5.15
CA LEU A 79 -2.90 -4.74 3.94
C LEU A 79 -3.42 -5.52 2.72
N ARG A 80 -3.66 -6.83 2.87
CA ARG A 80 -4.24 -7.66 1.80
C ARG A 80 -5.63 -7.16 1.42
N ALA A 81 -6.46 -6.81 2.40
CA ALA A 81 -7.79 -6.28 2.15
C ALA A 81 -7.75 -4.91 1.47
N ALA A 82 -6.90 -3.98 1.94
CA ALA A 82 -6.73 -2.66 1.35
C ALA A 82 -6.22 -2.75 -0.10
N THR A 83 -5.27 -3.65 -0.37
CA THR A 83 -4.80 -3.92 -1.74
C THR A 83 -5.94 -4.35 -2.65
N GLU A 84 -6.75 -5.32 -2.22
CA GLU A 84 -7.88 -5.81 -3.02
C GLU A 84 -8.98 -4.76 -3.18
N VAL A 85 -9.24 -3.94 -2.15
CA VAL A 85 -10.20 -2.82 -2.24
C VAL A 85 -9.75 -1.81 -3.28
N LEU A 86 -8.50 -1.33 -3.21
CA LEU A 86 -7.98 -0.40 -4.23
C LEU A 86 -8.01 -1.03 -5.62
N SER A 87 -7.63 -2.31 -5.74
CA SER A 87 -7.66 -3.03 -7.02
C SER A 87 -9.07 -3.04 -7.64
N ARG A 88 -10.10 -3.30 -6.83
CA ARG A 88 -11.50 -3.28 -7.29
C ARG A 88 -11.99 -1.89 -7.66
N VAL A 89 -11.60 -0.87 -6.89
CA VAL A 89 -11.95 0.52 -7.20
C VAL A 89 -11.33 0.93 -8.53
N VAL A 90 -10.05 0.64 -8.73
CA VAL A 90 -9.34 0.87 -10.00
C VAL A 90 -10.02 0.16 -11.16
N ASP A 91 -10.39 -1.12 -11.00
CA ASP A 91 -11.03 -1.90 -12.07
C ASP A 91 -12.45 -1.41 -12.40
N ALA A 92 -13.14 -0.80 -11.44
CA ALA A 92 -14.51 -0.30 -11.60
C ALA A 92 -14.60 1.15 -12.10
N ALA A 93 -13.52 1.93 -11.95
CA ALA A 93 -13.51 3.35 -12.27
C ALA A 93 -13.71 3.61 -13.78
N GLY A 94 -14.50 4.63 -14.08
CA GLY A 94 -14.74 5.08 -15.47
C GLY A 94 -13.51 5.74 -16.10
N PRO A 95 -13.40 5.78 -17.44
CA PRO A 95 -12.23 6.36 -18.13
C PRO A 95 -12.03 7.87 -17.87
N ASP A 96 -13.11 8.58 -17.56
CA ASP A 96 -13.11 10.02 -17.29
C ASP A 96 -13.06 10.35 -15.80
N GLU A 97 -13.13 9.35 -14.92
CA GLU A 97 -13.08 9.57 -13.46
C GLU A 97 -11.67 9.97 -13.02
N ARG A 98 -11.60 10.92 -12.08
CA ARG A 98 -10.36 11.44 -11.51
C ARG A 98 -10.53 11.58 -10.01
N GLY A 99 -9.55 11.07 -9.26
CA GLY A 99 -9.44 11.25 -7.82
C GLY A 99 -8.46 12.35 -7.44
N PHE A 100 -8.68 12.98 -6.30
CA PHE A 100 -7.76 13.92 -5.68
C PHE A 100 -6.50 13.21 -5.14
N HIS A 101 -5.35 13.85 -5.25
CA HIS A 101 -4.13 13.48 -4.52
C HIS A 101 -3.36 14.78 -4.24
N ASP A 102 -2.50 14.81 -3.22
CA ASP A 102 -1.74 16.01 -2.83
C ASP A 102 -0.85 16.58 -3.96
N TRP A 103 -0.55 15.76 -4.97
CA TRP A 103 0.23 16.15 -6.15
C TRP A 103 -0.60 16.42 -7.40
N GLY A 104 -1.93 16.45 -7.27
CA GLY A 104 -2.88 16.73 -8.35
C GLY A 104 -3.88 15.61 -8.58
N LEU A 105 -4.71 15.78 -9.61
CA LEU A 105 -5.72 14.80 -9.97
C LEU A 105 -5.13 13.62 -10.74
N ALA A 106 -5.50 12.39 -10.36
CA ALA A 106 -5.06 11.16 -11.02
C ALA A 106 -6.24 10.32 -11.51
N ASP A 107 -6.03 9.58 -12.60
CA ASP A 107 -6.97 8.55 -13.05
C ASP A 107 -6.72 7.20 -12.34
N ALA A 108 -7.56 6.21 -12.62
CA ALA A 108 -7.44 4.87 -12.06
C ALA A 108 -6.05 4.23 -12.29
N SER A 109 -5.45 4.46 -13.45
CA SER A 109 -4.11 3.94 -13.74
C SER A 109 -3.02 4.66 -12.94
N GLY A 110 -3.21 5.95 -12.67
CA GLY A 110 -2.37 6.74 -11.77
C GLY A 110 -2.40 6.20 -10.33
N PHE A 111 -3.60 5.98 -9.77
CA PHE A 111 -3.74 5.39 -8.43
C PHE A 111 -3.19 3.96 -8.33
N ALA A 112 -3.39 3.14 -9.36
CA ALA A 112 -2.78 1.82 -9.43
C ALA A 112 -1.24 1.90 -9.47
N GLY A 113 -0.70 2.87 -10.21
CA GLY A 113 0.72 3.21 -10.25
C GLY A 113 1.28 3.55 -8.87
N MET A 114 0.65 4.51 -8.19
CA MET A 114 1.05 4.94 -6.85
C MET A 114 0.94 3.82 -5.83
N GLY A 115 -0.17 3.06 -5.84
CA GLY A 115 -0.34 1.92 -4.93
C GLY A 115 0.72 0.82 -5.10
N CYS A 116 1.12 0.53 -6.35
CA CYS A 116 2.23 -0.40 -6.59
C CYS A 116 3.58 0.16 -6.13
N ALA A 117 3.81 1.47 -6.29
CA ALA A 117 5.02 2.12 -5.79
C ALA A 117 5.12 2.05 -4.26
N GLU A 118 4.04 2.39 -3.55
CA GLU A 118 3.96 2.27 -2.08
C GLU A 118 4.22 0.82 -1.62
N LEU A 119 3.60 -0.16 -2.29
CA LEU A 119 3.80 -1.58 -2.02
C LEU A 119 5.25 -2.01 -2.23
N LEU A 120 5.82 -1.75 -3.41
CA LEU A 120 7.10 -2.36 -3.79
C LEU A 120 8.31 -1.60 -3.26
N LEU A 121 8.26 -0.26 -3.20
CA LEU A 121 9.40 0.54 -2.76
C LEU A 121 9.59 0.42 -1.25
N HIS A 122 8.55 0.69 -0.45
CA HIS A 122 8.68 0.68 1.01
C HIS A 122 8.90 -0.71 1.59
N VAL A 123 8.34 -1.74 0.96
CA VAL A 123 8.63 -3.13 1.35
C VAL A 123 10.00 -3.57 0.84
N GLY A 124 10.50 -2.97 -0.25
CA GLY A 124 11.89 -3.07 -0.67
C GLY A 124 12.86 -2.49 0.36
N ASP A 125 12.52 -1.37 0.98
CA ASP A 125 13.31 -0.80 2.09
C ASP A 125 13.36 -1.74 3.30
N VAL A 126 12.24 -2.43 3.59
CA VAL A 126 12.22 -3.50 4.60
C VAL A 126 13.15 -4.64 4.18
N ALA A 127 13.10 -5.08 2.92
CA ALA A 127 13.96 -6.14 2.43
C ALA A 127 15.44 -5.80 2.63
N LEU A 128 15.83 -4.59 2.23
CA LEU A 128 17.18 -4.06 2.34
C LEU A 128 17.64 -4.00 3.80
N ASP A 129 16.87 -3.34 4.67
CA ASP A 129 17.25 -3.15 6.07
C ASP A 129 17.22 -4.47 6.87
N ARG A 130 16.49 -5.49 6.39
CA ARG A 130 16.41 -6.84 6.98
C ARG A 130 17.34 -7.87 6.33
N ASP A 131 18.18 -7.45 5.39
CA ASP A 131 19.09 -8.33 4.65
C ASP A 131 18.35 -9.55 4.04
N LEU A 132 17.14 -9.28 3.52
CA LEU A 132 16.31 -10.28 2.85
C LEU A 132 16.56 -10.22 1.35
N ASP A 133 17.04 -11.32 0.79
CA ASP A 133 17.15 -11.47 -0.67
C ASP A 133 15.74 -11.43 -1.30
N TRP A 134 15.41 -10.30 -1.91
CA TRP A 134 14.14 -10.05 -2.56
C TRP A 134 14.33 -9.10 -3.74
N THR A 135 13.68 -9.44 -4.85
CA THR A 135 13.60 -8.58 -6.03
C THR A 135 12.12 -8.34 -6.32
N PRO A 136 11.68 -7.08 -6.48
CA PRO A 136 10.31 -6.78 -6.86
C PRO A 136 9.95 -7.49 -8.18
N PRO A 137 8.69 -7.92 -8.36
CA PRO A 137 8.24 -8.45 -9.65
C PRO A 137 8.37 -7.37 -10.72
N SER A 138 8.75 -7.78 -11.95
CA SER A 138 8.88 -6.85 -13.08
C SER A 138 7.55 -6.34 -13.63
N ARG A 139 6.44 -6.89 -13.13
CA ARG A 139 5.06 -6.52 -13.44
C ARG A 139 4.14 -7.00 -12.33
#